data_AF-A0A9E4HBA4-F1
#
_entry.id   AF-A0A9E4HBA4-F1
#
_cell.length_a   1.000
_cell.length_b   1.000
_cell.length_c   1.000
_cell.angle_alpha   90.00
_cell.angle_beta   90.00
_cell.angle_gamma   90.00
#
_symmetry.space_group_name_H-M   'P 1'
#
loop_
_entity.id
_entity.type
_entity.pdbx_description
1 polymer ?
#
loop_
_entity_poly.entity_id
_entity_poly.type
_entity_poly.pdbx_seq_one_letter_code
_entity_poly.pdbx_strand_id
1 'polypeptide(L)' 'MLDSQPELQPAPEHTALPSFALRWRLDTFLFSFETTAELEPLEGIIGQRRALEAMQIGTEIHSPGYNIFVNGL' A
#
# COMPACT_ATOMS: atom_id res chain seq x y z
N MET A 1 5.60 -41.11 22.53
CA MET A 1 5.61 -40.66 23.94
C MET A 1 6.15 -39.24 23.93
N LEU A 2 5.23 -38.31 24.17
CA LEU A 2 5.27 -36.84 24.15
C LEU A 2 6.55 -36.10 23.71
N ASP A 3 6.37 -35.28 22.67
CA ASP A 3 7.24 -34.19 22.24
C ASP A 3 7.48 -33.20 23.39
N SER A 4 8.75 -33.07 23.79
CA SER A 4 9.18 -32.06 24.74
C SER A 4 9.21 -30.71 24.04
N GLN A 5 8.19 -29.88 24.28
CA GLN A 5 8.14 -28.50 23.80
C GLN A 5 9.28 -27.70 24.44
N PRO A 6 10.06 -26.90 23.69
CA PRO A 6 11.09 -26.05 24.27
C PRO A 6 10.46 -24.98 25.17
N GLU A 7 10.99 -24.80 26.37
CA GLU A 7 10.58 -23.74 27.30
C GLU A 7 10.80 -22.38 26.64
N LEU A 8 9.69 -21.69 26.33
CA LEU A 8 9.73 -20.34 25.76
C LEU A 8 10.18 -19.36 26.85
N GLN A 9 11.22 -18.57 26.56
CA GLN A 9 11.63 -17.50 27.47
C GLN A 9 10.57 -16.38 27.49
N PRO A 10 10.29 -15.79 28.68
CA PRO A 10 9.34 -14.70 28.78
C PRO A 10 9.82 -13.49 27.98
N ALA A 11 8.91 -12.89 27.22
CA ALA A 11 9.18 -11.66 26.49
C ALA A 11 9.52 -10.52 27.47
N PRO A 12 10.43 -9.60 27.10
CA PRO A 12 10.72 -8.42 27.91
C PRO A 12 9.46 -7.58 28.14
N GLU A 13 9.35 -6.96 29.31
CA GLU A 13 8.25 -6.05 29.60
C GLU A 13 8.37 -4.80 28.71
N HIS A 14 7.31 -4.51 27.95
CA HIS A 14 7.21 -3.32 27.11
C HIS A 14 6.27 -2.30 27.75
N THR A 15 6.66 -1.02 27.72
CA THR A 15 5.79 0.07 28.15
C THR A 15 4.52 0.09 27.30
N ALA A 16 3.36 -0.01 27.94
CA ALA A 16 2.08 0.06 27.26
C ALA A 16 1.90 1.43 26.58
N LEU A 17 1.58 1.41 25.30
CA LEU A 17 1.25 2.63 24.56
C LEU A 17 -0.16 3.10 24.94
N PRO A 18 -0.39 4.41 25.06
CA PRO A 18 -1.73 4.93 25.24
C PRO A 18 -2.57 4.69 23.98
N SER A 19 -3.88 4.50 24.15
CA SER A 19 -4.81 4.12 23.07
C SER A 19 -4.76 5.04 21.84
N PHE A 20 -4.44 6.33 22.02
CA PHE A 20 -4.35 7.30 20.93
C PHE A 20 -3.10 7.12 20.06
N ALA A 21 -2.04 6.49 20.56
CA ALA A 21 -0.79 6.25 19.82
C ALA A 21 -0.85 4.97 18.96
N LEU A 22 -1.91 4.18 19.10
CA LEU A 22 -2.09 2.91 18.39
C LEU A 22 -2.53 3.08 16.93
N ARG A 23 -2.87 4.30 16.51
CA ARG A 23 -3.25 4.59 15.13
C ARG A 23 -2.74 5.95 14.70
N TRP A 24 -2.43 6.07 13.42
CA TRP A 24 -2.28 7.36 12.79
C TRP A 24 -3.61 8.12 12.80
N ARG A 25 -3.56 9.44 12.98
CA ARG A 25 -4.74 10.33 12.95
C ARG A 25 -4.51 11.44 11.95
N LEU A 26 -5.53 11.68 11.14
CA LEU A 26 -5.62 12.80 10.23
C LEU A 26 -6.51 13.87 10.87
N ASP A 27 -6.02 15.10 10.87
CA ASP A 27 -6.86 16.25 11.17
C ASP A 27 -7.74 16.56 9.95
N THR A 28 -9.06 16.45 10.12
CA THR A 28 -10.03 16.68 9.04
C THR A 28 -10.20 18.17 8.72
N PHE A 29 -9.81 19.07 9.64
CA PHE A 29 -9.86 20.53 9.39
C PHE A 29 -8.82 21.01 8.37
N LEU A 30 -7.91 20.13 7.93
CA LEU A 30 -6.97 20.42 6.85
C LEU A 30 -7.64 20.47 5.47
N PHE A 31 -8.85 19.93 5.33
CA PHE A 31 -9.56 19.86 4.06
C PHE A 31 -10.54 21.01 3.89
N SER A 32 -10.70 21.47 2.65
CA SER A 32 -11.65 22.52 2.27
C SER A 32 -12.99 21.98 1.73
N PHE A 33 -13.29 20.70 1.98
CA PHE A 33 -14.50 20.01 1.54
C PHE A 33 -15.08 19.18 2.70
N GLU A 34 -16.39 18.94 2.69
CA GLU A 34 -17.06 18.14 3.74
C GLU A 34 -17.08 16.65 3.39
N THR A 35 -17.33 16.34 2.13
CA THR A 35 -17.42 14.97 1.62
C THR A 35 -16.58 14.78 0.35
N THR A 36 -16.09 13.56 0.12
CA THR A 36 -15.32 13.25 -1.10
C THR A 36 -16.15 13.32 -2.38
N ALA A 37 -17.48 13.47 -2.28
CA ALA A 37 -18.35 13.67 -3.43
C ALA A 37 -18.22 15.08 -4.04
N GLU A 38 -17.66 16.04 -3.30
CA GLU A 38 -17.39 17.41 -3.76
C GLU A 38 -16.06 17.53 -4.52
N LEU A 39 -15.23 16.49 -4.49
CA LEU A 39 -13.94 16.49 -5.15
C LEU A 39 -14.09 16.09 -6.62
N GLU A 40 -13.35 16.79 -7.49
CA GLU A 40 -13.15 16.33 -8.85
C GLU A 40 -12.41 14.97 -8.83
N PRO A 41 -12.88 13.99 -9.62
CA PRO A 41 -12.20 12.71 -9.73
C PRO A 41 -10.74 12.90 -10.14
N LEU A 42 -9.84 12.20 -9.45
CA LEU A 42 -8.44 12.21 -9.83
C LEU A 42 -8.26 11.57 -11.21
N GLU A 43 -7.65 12.30 -12.13
CA GLU A 43 -7.21 11.74 -13.40
C GLU A 43 -5.85 11.03 -13.26
N GLY A 44 -5.78 9.79 -13.74
CA GLY A 44 -4.55 8.99 -13.78
C GLY A 44 -4.37 8.01 -12.62
N ILE A 45 -3.19 7.39 -12.56
CA ILE A 45 -2.86 6.32 -11.59
C ILE A 45 -1.83 6.83 -10.59
N ILE A 46 -2.14 6.76 -9.30
CA ILE A 46 -1.25 7.18 -8.22
C ILE A 46 -0.10 6.19 -8.05
N GLY A 47 1.13 6.69 -7.92
CA GLY A 47 2.30 5.90 -7.52
C GLY A 47 2.85 4.96 -8.60
N GLN A 48 2.24 4.92 -9.79
CA GLN A 48 2.54 3.94 -10.83
C GLN A 48 3.12 4.56 -12.11
N ARG A 49 3.86 5.67 -11.98
CA ARG A 49 4.46 6.36 -13.14
C ARG A 49 5.25 5.42 -14.05
N ARG A 50 6.12 4.59 -13.47
CA ARG A 50 6.94 3.61 -14.23
C ARG A 50 6.08 2.58 -14.96
N ALA A 51 4.99 2.12 -14.35
CA ALA A 51 4.11 1.15 -14.98
C ALA A 51 3.38 1.76 -16.18
N LEU A 52 2.94 3.02 -16.06
CA LEU A 52 2.32 3.76 -17.17
C LEU A 52 3.28 3.94 -18.35
N GLU A 53 4.51 4.38 -18.10
CA GLU A 53 5.54 4.54 -19.14
C GLU A 53 5.87 3.21 -19.83
N ALA A 54 6.01 2.13 -19.05
CA ALA A 54 6.27 0.80 -19.59
C ALA A 54 5.11 0.27 -20.45
N MET A 55 3.87 0.54 -20.06
CA MET A 55 2.69 0.20 -20.86
C MET A 55 2.66 0.99 -22.17
N GLN A 56 2.91 2.31 -22.14
CA GLN A 56 2.97 3.13 -23.37
C GLN A 56 3.96 2.54 -24.38
N ILE A 57 5.20 2.31 -23.95
CA ILE A 57 6.25 1.71 -24.79
C ILE A 57 5.83 0.32 -25.28
N GLY A 58 5.32 -0.52 -24.38
CA GLY A 58 4.89 -1.88 -24.74
C GLY A 58 3.77 -1.89 -25.79
N THR A 59 2.85 -0.94 -25.72
CA THR A 59 1.74 -0.83 -26.70
C THR A 59 2.15 -0.21 -28.04
N GLU A 60 3.25 0.55 -28.09
CA GLU A 60 3.75 1.13 -29.34
C GLU A 60 4.47 0.09 -30.22
N ILE A 61 4.90 -1.04 -29.66
CA ILE A 61 5.60 -2.10 -30.40
C ILE A 61 4.60 -3.04 -31.09
N HIS A 62 4.39 -2.82 -32.39
CA HIS A 62 3.46 -3.61 -33.21
C HIS A 62 4.12 -4.80 -33.94
N SER A 63 5.01 -5.52 -33.26
CA SER A 63 5.76 -6.64 -33.86
C SER A 63 5.33 -7.99 -33.26
N PRO A 64 5.11 -9.04 -34.09
CA PRO A 64 4.75 -10.36 -33.59
C PRO A 64 5.80 -10.91 -32.60
N GLY A 65 5.33 -11.53 -31.52
CA GLY A 65 6.21 -12.13 -30.51
C GLY A 65 6.67 -11.19 -29.39
N TYR A 66 6.29 -9.91 -29.43
CA TYR A 66 6.48 -8.99 -28.32
C TYR A 66 5.28 -9.05 -27.38
N ASN A 67 5.51 -9.52 -26.15
CA ASN A 67 4.48 -9.66 -25.11
C ASN A 67 4.79 -8.73 -23.94
N ILE A 68 3.75 -8.22 -23.28
CA ILE A 68 3.87 -7.43 -22.05
C ILE A 68 3.63 -8.38 -20.87
N PHE A 69 4.56 -8.41 -19.92
CA PHE A 69 4.41 -9.12 -18.64
C PHE A 69 4.35 -8.10 -17.51
N VAL A 70 3.35 -8.25 -16.64
CA VAL A 70 3.09 -7.33 -15.51
C VAL A 70 3.22 -8.10 -14.22
N ASN A 71 3.96 -7.53 -13.26
CA ASN A 71 4.13 -8.07 -11.92
C ASN A 71 4.04 -6.94 -10.88
N GLY A 72 3.43 -7.24 -9.73
CA GLY A 72 3.23 -6.33 -8.61
C GLY A 72 3.39 -7.06 -7.28
N LEU A 73 3.51 -6.30 -6.18
CA LEU A 73 3.69 -6.79 -4.81
C LEU A 73 2.52 -6.34 -3.95
#